data_AF-A0A928I385-F1
#
_entry.id   AF-A0A928I385-F1
#
_cell.length_a   1.000
_cell.length_b   1.000
_cell.length_c   1.000
_cell.angle_alpha   90.00
_cell.angle_beta   90.00
_cell.angle_gamma   90.00
#
_symmetry.space_group_name_H-M   'P 1'
#
loop_
_entity.id
_entity.type
_entity.pdbx_description
1 polymer ?
#
loop_
_entity_poly.entity_id
_entity_poly.type
_entity_poly.pdbx_seq_one_letter_code
_entity_poly.pdbx_strand_id
1 'polypeptide(L)' 'MDIKEKIEELVEKIKKDDSILENFQKDPIATVEKLLGIDLPNDQIEKIVDGVKAKIGMDQLSDGLKSLKKLGGLFGK' A
#
# COMPACT_ATOMS: atom_id res chain seq x y z
N MET A 1 0.44 -9.17 19.40
CA MET A 1 0.36 -8.39 18.16
C MET A 1 -0.32 -9.26 17.13
N ASP A 2 -1.54 -8.90 16.74
CA ASP A 2 -2.27 -9.59 15.69
C ASP A 2 -1.89 -8.98 14.35
N ILE A 3 -0.96 -9.66 13.66
CA ILE A 3 -0.51 -9.26 12.31
C ILE A 3 -1.71 -9.17 11.36
N LYS A 4 -2.73 -10.01 11.55
CA LYS A 4 -3.96 -9.97 10.77
C LYS A 4 -4.74 -8.67 10.96
N GLU A 5 -4.93 -8.21 12.20
CA GLU A 5 -5.59 -6.92 12.46
C GLU A 5 -4.81 -5.76 11.86
N LYS A 6 -3.47 -5.78 11.99
CA LYS A 6 -2.60 -4.77 11.35
C LYS A 6 -2.79 -4.74 9.83
N ILE A 7 -2.85 -5.90 9.18
CA ILE A 7 -3.11 -6.00 7.74
C ILE A 7 -4.46 -5.37 7.40
N GLU A 8 -5.53 -5.70 8.14
CA GLU A 8 -6.87 -5.17 7.85
C GLU A 8 -6.96 -3.64 8.07
N GLU A 9 -6.36 -3.13 9.14
CA GLU A 9 -6.29 -1.70 9.42
C GLU A 9 -5.55 -0.93 8.31
N LEU A 10 -4.41 -1.48 7.85
CA LEU A 10 -3.63 -0.91 6.75
C LEU A 10 -4.44 -0.94 5.45
N VAL A 11 -5.09 -2.06 5.12
CA VAL A 11 -5.94 -2.18 3.94
C VAL A 11 -7.05 -1.13 3.96
N GLU A 12 -7.74 -0.96 5.08
CA GLU A 12 -8.79 0.06 5.20
C GLU A 12 -8.25 1.48 5.03
N LYS A 13 -7.12 1.81 5.65
CA LYS A 13 -6.47 3.12 5.50
C LYS A 13 -6.04 3.38 4.06
N ILE A 14 -5.40 2.40 3.44
CA ILE A 14 -4.95 2.47 2.05
C ILE A 14 -6.14 2.60 1.09
N LYS A 15 -7.26 1.90 1.33
CA LYS A 15 -8.45 1.99 0.49
C LYS A 15 -9.23 3.30 0.68
N LYS A 16 -9.14 3.93 1.86
CA LYS A 16 -9.83 5.19 2.17
C LYS A 16 -9.04 6.42 1.71
N ASP A 17 -7.73 6.30 1.53
CA ASP A 17 -6.85 7.40 1.15
C ASP A 17 -6.07 7.06 -0.12
N ASP A 18 -6.49 7.66 -1.23
CA ASP A 18 -5.86 7.47 -2.54
C ASP A 18 -4.38 7.85 -2.53
N SER A 19 -3.96 8.84 -1.71
CA SER A 19 -2.54 9.24 -1.61
C SER A 19 -1.72 8.14 -0.94
N ILE A 20 -2.27 7.49 0.09
CA ILE A 20 -1.64 6.33 0.72
C ILE A 20 -1.60 5.16 -0.24
N LEU A 21 -2.67 4.93 -1.03
CA LEU A 21 -2.67 3.92 -2.10
C LEU A 21 -1.56 4.17 -3.11
N GLU A 22 -1.35 5.41 -3.56
CA GLU A 22 -0.24 5.73 -4.45
C GLU A 22 1.11 5.43 -3.84
N ASN A 23 1.32 5.85 -2.58
CA ASN A 23 2.57 5.63 -1.87
C ASN A 23 2.80 4.15 -1.65
N PHE A 24 1.76 3.38 -1.32
CA PHE A 24 1.84 1.94 -1.18
C PHE A 24 2.14 1.24 -2.51
N GLN A 25 1.66 1.76 -3.63
CA GLN A 25 1.98 1.23 -4.96
C GLN A 25 3.43 1.50 -5.36
N LYS A 26 3.94 2.70 -5.03
CA LYS A 26 5.33 3.10 -5.33
C LYS A 26 6.32 2.40 -4.39
N ASP A 27 6.02 2.42 -3.10
CA ASP A 27 6.89 1.94 -2.04
C ASP A 27 6.08 1.33 -0.87
N PRO A 28 5.64 0.08 -1.01
CA PRO A 28 4.76 -0.57 -0.04
C PRO A 28 5.42 -0.80 1.32
N ILE A 29 6.74 -1.10 1.34
CA ILE A 29 7.48 -1.34 2.58
C ILE A 29 7.54 -0.05 3.40
N ALA A 30 8.03 1.04 2.80
CA ALA A 30 8.13 2.34 3.47
C ALA A 30 6.75 2.86 3.92
N THR A 31 5.70 2.62 3.11
CA THR A 31 4.33 3.03 3.46
C THR A 31 3.81 2.25 4.67
N VAL A 32 3.99 0.92 4.69
CA VAL A 32 3.56 0.09 5.82
C VAL A 32 4.35 0.41 7.08
N GLU A 33 5.66 0.58 6.98
CA GLU A 33 6.52 0.98 8.10
C GLU A 33 6.07 2.32 8.70
N LYS A 34 5.83 3.32 7.85
CA LYS A 34 5.35 4.65 8.27
C LYS A 34 3.96 4.60 8.89
N LEU A 35 3.06 3.75 8.40
CA LEU A 35 1.70 3.60 8.94
C LEU A 35 1.68 2.83 10.25
N LEU A 36 2.57 1.85 10.42
CA LEU A 36 2.69 1.07 11.64
C LEU A 36 3.47 1.81 12.73
N GLY A 37 4.38 2.72 12.35
CA GLY A 37 5.17 3.53 13.28
C GLY A 37 6.12 2.69 14.15
N ILE A 38 6.53 1.52 13.66
CA ILE A 38 7.39 0.57 14.38
C ILE A 38 8.48 0.05 13.47
N ASP A 39 9.71 -0.03 14.00
CA ASP A 39 10.85 -0.67 13.36
C ASP A 39 10.71 -2.20 13.47
N LEU A 40 10.06 -2.79 12.48
CA LEU A 40 10.00 -4.24 12.31
C LEU A 40 11.11 -4.71 11.37
N PRO A 41 11.58 -5.97 11.51
CA PRO A 41 12.46 -6.56 10.51
C PRO A 41 11.79 -6.56 9.12
N ASN A 42 12.57 -6.28 8.07
CA ASN A 42 12.06 -6.25 6.69
C ASN A 42 11.22 -7.48 6.33
N ASP A 43 11.67 -8.69 6.70
CA ASP A 43 10.93 -9.95 6.49
C ASP A 43 9.50 -9.93 7.06
N GLN A 44 9.27 -9.26 8.18
CA GLN A 44 7.92 -9.15 8.76
C GLN A 44 7.08 -8.11 8.03
N ILE A 45 7.69 -6.99 7.64
CA ILE A 45 7.01 -5.95 6.87
C ILE A 45 6.58 -6.50 5.52
N GLU A 46 7.43 -7.27 4.84
CA GLU A 46 7.09 -7.91 3.56
C GLU A 46 5.88 -8.84 3.68
N LYS A 47 5.78 -9.64 4.74
CA LYS A 47 4.59 -10.48 4.99
C LYS A 47 3.31 -9.67 5.17
N ILE A 48 3.40 -8.52 5.84
CA ILE A 48 2.27 -7.61 6.01
C ILE A 48 1.91 -6.99 4.67
N VAL A 49 2.88 -6.47 3.94
CA VAL A 49 2.73 -5.89 2.60
C VAL A 49 2.03 -6.88 1.67
N ASP A 50 2.45 -8.14 1.65
CA ASP A 50 1.85 -9.16 0.80
C ASP A 50 0.42 -9.47 1.22
N GLY A 51 0.14 -9.55 2.52
CA GLY A 51 -1.22 -9.68 3.03
C GLY A 51 -2.12 -8.51 2.64
N VAL A 52 -1.59 -7.29 2.72
CA VAL A 52 -2.28 -6.05 2.31
C VAL A 52 -2.54 -6.04 0.80
N LYS A 53 -1.53 -6.36 -0.03
CA LYS A 53 -1.69 -6.49 -1.49
C LYS A 53 -2.74 -7.54 -1.85
N ALA A 54 -2.71 -8.69 -1.19
CA ALA A 54 -3.69 -9.76 -1.42
C ALA A 54 -5.12 -9.32 -1.07
N LYS A 55 -5.30 -8.58 0.03
CA LYS A 55 -6.61 -8.06 0.49
C LYS A 55 -7.14 -6.88 -0.34
N ILE A 56 -6.26 -6.01 -0.84
CA ILE A 56 -6.62 -4.94 -1.78
C ILE A 56 -6.96 -5.52 -3.15
N GLY A 57 -6.29 -6.60 -3.54
CA GLY A 57 -6.42 -7.25 -4.83
C GLY A 57 -5.48 -6.62 -5.86
N MET A 58 -4.84 -7.47 -6.66
CA MET A 58 -3.95 -7.01 -7.75
C MET A 58 -4.70 -6.16 -8.77
N ASP A 59 -5.99 -6.40 -8.99
CA ASP A 59 -6.81 -5.65 -9.95
C ASP A 59 -7.02 -4.18 -9.53
N GLN A 60 -7.39 -3.92 -8.26
CA GLN A 60 -7.50 -2.55 -7.74
C GLN A 60 -6.14 -1.84 -7.74
N LEU A 61 -5.07 -2.57 -7.41
CA LEU A 61 -3.72 -2.03 -7.45
C LEU A 61 -3.32 -1.66 -8.90
N SER A 62 -3.69 -2.50 -9.86
CA SER A 62 -3.40 -2.29 -11.29
C SER A 62 -4.19 -1.13 -11.88
N ASP A 63 -5.46 -0.96 -11.52
CA ASP A 63 -6.27 0.16 -12.00
C ASP A 63 -5.93 1.48 -11.32
N GLY A 64 -5.55 1.46 -10.04
CA GLY A 64 -4.92 2.60 -9.38
C GLY A 64 -3.62 3.00 -10.07
N LEU A 65 -2.73 2.03 -10.35
CA LEU A 65 -1.46 2.29 -11.02
C LEU A 65 -1.64 2.83 -12.45
N LYS A 66 -2.63 2.33 -13.20
CA LYS A 66 -2.99 2.90 -14.52
C LYS A 66 -3.47 4.33 -14.38
N SER A 67 -4.29 4.63 -13.37
CA SER A 67 -4.80 5.98 -13.12
C SER A 67 -3.67 6.93 -12.74
N LEU A 68 -2.71 6.49 -11.92
CA LEU A 68 -1.53 7.27 -11.57
C LEU A 68 -0.56 7.45 -12.74
N LYS A 69 -0.34 6.42 -13.54
CA LYS A 69 0.47 6.54 -14.76
C LYS A 69 -0.17 7.53 -15.73
N LYS A 70 -1.50 7.55 -15.81
CA LYS A 70 -2.24 8.53 -16.62
C LYS A 70 -2.05 9.93 -16.05
N LEU A 71 -2.30 10.15 -14.76
CA LEU A 71 -2.14 11.47 -14.11
C LEU A 71 -0.69 11.99 -14.13
N GLY A 72 0.28 11.15 -13.80
CA GLY A 72 1.71 11.49 -13.85
C GLY A 72 2.23 11.71 -15.27
N GLY A 73 1.65 11.03 -16.26
CA GLY A 73 1.93 11.27 -17.68
C GLY A 73 1.27 12.54 -18.24
N LEU A 74 0.22 13.07 -17.59
CA LEU A 74 -0.43 14.31 -18.03
C LEU A 74 0.29 15.56 -17.52
N PHE A 75 1.09 15.45 -16.45
CA PHE A 75 1.85 16.58 -15.91
C PHE A 75 3.15 16.88 -16.68
N GLY A 76 3.45 16.13 -17.74
CA GLY A 76 4.69 16.22 -18.52
C GLY A 76 4.53 16.75 -19.93
N LYS A 77 3.51 17.58 -20.22
CA LYS A 77 3.26 18.10 -21.58
C LYS A 77 3.18 19.61 -21.62
#